data_AF-A0A6A6KV62-F1
#
_entry.id   AF-A0A6A6KV62-F1
#
_cell.length_a   1.000
_cell.length_b   1.000
_cell.length_c   1.000
_cell.angle_alpha   90.00
_cell.angle_beta   90.00
_cell.angle_gamma   90.00
#
_symmetry.space_group_name_H-M   'P 1'
#
loop_
_entity.id
_entity.type
_entity.pdbx_description
1 polymer ?
#
loop_
_entity_poly.entity_id
_entity_poly.type
_entity_poly.pdbx_seq_one_letter_code
_entity_poly.pdbx_strand_id
1 'polypeptide(L)'
;MDIQMPEMDGFEATRKVRDKERNFNNSIQNGDALVGAYENLPNWHVPVLAMTADVIQATHEECLKCGMDGYVSKPFEAEQLYREVSRFLQTTSNVI
;
A
#
# COMPACT_ATOMS: atom_id res chain seq x y z
N MET A 1 6.66 1.11 -4.20
CA MET A 1 6.28 2.12 -5.19
C MET A 1 7.38 3.16 -5.27
N ASP A 2 8.01 3.35 -6.42
CA ASP A 2 8.93 4.49 -6.60
C ASP A 2 8.11 5.78 -6.64
N ILE A 3 8.53 6.82 -5.92
CA ILE A 3 7.86 8.11 -5.97
C ILE A 3 8.16 8.81 -7.31
N GLN A 4 9.41 8.74 -7.77
CA GLN A 4 9.87 9.47 -8.94
C GLN A 4 9.78 8.53 -10.15
N MET A 5 8.69 8.62 -10.89
CA MET A 5 8.43 7.83 -12.10
C MET A 5 8.03 8.74 -13.26
N PRO A 6 8.39 8.41 -14.52
CA PRO A 6 7.93 9.15 -15.69
C PRO A 6 6.42 8.97 -15.89
N GLU A 7 5.78 9.96 -16.55
CA GLU A 7 4.35 10.02 -16.90
C GLU A 7 3.38 10.13 -15.72
N MET A 8 3.54 9.29 -14.69
CA MET A 8 2.70 9.26 -13.49
C MET A 8 3.58 8.99 -12.28
N ASP A 9 3.57 9.91 -11.31
CA ASP A 9 4.35 9.75 -10.09
C ASP A 9 3.76 8.69 -9.14
N GLY A 10 4.56 8.26 -8.16
CA GLY A 10 4.14 7.24 -7.19
C GLY A 10 2.99 7.69 -6.29
N PHE A 11 2.82 9.00 -6.05
CA PHE A 11 1.72 9.52 -5.26
C PHE A 11 0.39 9.40 -6.01
N GLU A 12 0.36 9.77 -7.30
CA GLU A 12 -0.81 9.63 -8.17
C GLU A 12 -1.14 8.16 -8.41
N ALA A 13 -0.12 7.33 -8.66
CA ALA A 13 -0.30 5.89 -8.79
C ALA A 13 -0.95 5.30 -7.53
N THR A 14 -0.49 5.70 -6.34
CA THR A 14 -1.05 5.23 -5.06
C THR A 14 -2.49 5.70 -4.88
N ARG A 15 -2.81 6.97 -5.18
CA ARG A 15 -4.20 7.45 -5.15
C ARG A 15 -5.12 6.60 -6.02
N LYS A 16 -4.69 6.26 -7.24
CA LYS A 16 -5.47 5.38 -8.14
C LYS A 16 -5.64 3.96 -7.61
N VAL A 17 -4.64 3.42 -6.90
CA VAL A 17 -4.79 2.14 -6.19
C VAL A 17 -5.87 2.27 -5.12
N ARG A 18 -5.80 3.29 -4.25
CA ARG A 18 -6.77 3.50 -3.17
C ARG A 18 -8.20 3.73 -3.68
N ASP A 19 -8.37 4.41 -4.81
CA ASP A 19 -9.68 4.57 -5.44
C ASP A 19 -10.26 3.24 -5.92
N LYS A 20 -9.43 2.37 -6.53
CA LYS A 20 -9.84 1.02 -6.93
C LYS A 20 -10.20 0.15 -5.72
N GLU A 21 -9.40 0.20 -4.65
CA GLU A 21 -9.69 -0.51 -3.41
C GLU A 21 -11.02 -0.07 -2.81
N ARG A 22 -11.25 1.24 -2.70
CA ARG A 22 -12.52 1.78 -2.18
C ARG A 22 -13.71 1.31 -2.99
N ASN A 23 -13.61 1.37 -4.32
CA ASN A 23 -14.69 0.92 -5.20
C ASN A 23 -14.97 -0.57 -5.04
N PHE A 24 -13.91 -1.39 -4.97
CA PHE A 24 -14.02 -2.83 -4.75
C PHE A 24 -14.66 -3.15 -3.39
N ASN A 25 -14.21 -2.50 -2.32
CA ASN A 25 -14.74 -2.70 -0.97
C ASN A 25 -16.20 -2.25 -0.85
N ASN A 26 -16.58 -1.15 -1.51
CA ASN A 26 -17.98 -0.74 -1.61
C ASN A 26 -18.83 -1.79 -2.32
N SER A 27 -18.35 -2.37 -3.44
CA SER A 27 -19.07 -3.43 -4.15
C SER A 27 -19.21 -4.71 -3.34
N ILE A 28 -18.22 -5.06 -2.51
CA ILE A 28 -18.31 -6.17 -1.55
C ILE A 28 -19.40 -5.87 -0.51
N GLN A 29 -19.39 -4.68 0.10
CA GLN A 29 -20.34 -4.28 1.14
C GLN A 29 -21.79 -4.22 0.61
N ASN A 30 -21.97 -3.87 -0.66
CA ASN A 30 -23.27 -3.82 -1.32
C ASN A 30 -23.76 -5.20 -1.82
N GLY A 31 -22.93 -6.24 -1.76
CA GLY A 31 -23.27 -7.61 -2.19
C GLY A 31 -23.26 -7.83 -3.71
N ASP A 32 -22.76 -6.87 -4.49
CA ASP A 32 -22.70 -6.93 -5.96
C ASP A 32 -21.53 -7.77 -6.49
N ALA A 33 -20.45 -7.89 -5.70
CA ALA A 33 -19.28 -8.68 -6.05
C ALA A 33 -19.39 -10.10 -5.46
N LEU A 34 -19.41 -11.11 -6.34
CA LEU A 34 -19.17 -12.50 -5.92
C LEU A 34 -17.75 -12.59 -5.37
N VAL A 35 -17.62 -12.67 -4.04
CA VAL A 35 -16.38 -13.03 -3.34
C VAL A 35 -16.08 -14.52 -3.59
N GLY A 36 -15.83 -14.86 -4.84
CA GLY A 36 -15.57 -16.22 -5.32
C GLY A 36 -14.12 -16.35 -5.74
N ALA A 37 -13.21 -16.41 -4.77
CA ALA A 37 -11.85 -16.97 -4.87
C ALA A 37 -11.00 -16.70 -3.61
N TYR A 38 -11.29 -15.62 -2.87
CA TYR A 38 -10.52 -15.20 -1.70
C TYR A 38 -11.47 -15.12 -0.50
N GLU A 39 -11.30 -16.04 0.45
CA GLU A 39 -12.12 -16.17 1.66
C GLU A 39 -12.29 -14.82 2.37
N ASN A 40 -13.54 -14.46 2.71
CA ASN A 40 -13.94 -13.51 3.75
C ASN A 40 -12.94 -12.37 4.11
N LEU A 41 -12.50 -11.59 3.13
CA LEU A 41 -11.78 -10.34 3.39
C LEU A 41 -12.80 -9.21 3.41
N PRO A 42 -13.28 -8.76 4.59
CA PRO A 42 -14.31 -7.72 4.69
C PRO A 42 -13.86 -6.36 4.14
N ASN A 43 -12.55 -6.19 3.91
CA ASN A 43 -11.96 -4.98 3.37
C ASN A 43 -10.61 -5.31 2.71
N TRP A 44 -10.54 -5.21 1.39
CA TRP A 44 -9.30 -5.37 0.62
C TRP A 44 -8.39 -4.15 0.79
N HIS A 45 -7.12 -4.40 1.09
CA HIS A 45 -6.08 -3.37 1.20
C HIS A 45 -4.74 -3.97 0.76
N VAL A 46 -4.16 -3.47 -0.33
CA VAL A 46 -2.80 -3.82 -0.76
C VAL A 46 -1.79 -2.89 -0.07
N PRO A 47 -0.79 -3.43 0.66
CA PRO A 47 0.26 -2.60 1.23
C PRO A 47 1.11 -1.90 0.15
N VAL A 48 1.29 -0.59 0.28
CA VAL A 48 2.12 0.24 -0.60
C VAL A 48 3.28 0.84 0.18
N LEU A 49 4.48 0.28 0.00
CA LEU A 49 5.73 0.81 0.55
C LEU A 49 6.37 1.80 -0.43
N ALA A 50 6.51 3.06 -0.04
CA ALA A 50 7.15 4.10 -0.84
C ALA A 50 8.67 3.88 -0.94
N MET A 51 9.28 4.23 -2.07
CA MET A 51 10.73 4.28 -2.25
C MET A 51 11.10 5.71 -2.67
N THR A 52 11.78 6.46 -1.79
CA THR A 52 12.08 7.89 -1.98
C THR A 52 13.57 8.16 -1.91
N ALA A 53 14.11 9.10 -2.69
CA ALA A 53 15.49 9.55 -2.51
C ALA A 53 15.66 10.58 -1.37
N ASP A 54 14.57 11.24 -0.96
CA ASP A 54 14.56 12.29 0.07
C ASP A 54 13.80 11.84 1.31
N VAL A 55 14.46 11.95 2.47
CA VAL A 55 13.94 11.65 3.83
C VAL A 55 13.24 12.88 4.43
N ILE A 56 13.14 13.98 3.69
CA ILE A 56 12.55 15.22 4.21
C ILE A 56 11.10 14.95 4.62
N GLN A 57 10.72 15.51 5.77
CA GLN A 57 9.40 15.36 6.41
C GLN A 57 8.22 15.64 5.45
N ALA A 58 8.41 16.50 4.45
CA ALA A 58 7.46 16.77 3.38
C ALA A 58 7.06 15.49 2.60
N THR A 59 8.02 14.61 2.30
CA THR A 59 7.76 13.35 1.60
C THR A 59 7.04 12.35 2.49
N HIS A 60 7.39 12.25 3.77
CA HIS A 60 6.70 11.32 4.69
C HIS A 60 5.23 11.70 4.89
N GLU A 61 4.95 12.97 5.15
CA GLU A 61 3.57 13.46 5.28
C GLU A 61 2.78 13.25 3.99
N GLU A 62 3.40 13.45 2.83
CA GLU A 62 2.74 13.27 1.54
C GLU A 62 2.49 11.80 1.20
N CYS A 63 3.44 10.91 1.52
CA CYS A 63 3.25 9.46 1.47
C CYS A 63 2.04 9.04 2.32
N LEU A 64 1.91 9.54 3.54
CA LEU A 64 0.78 9.24 4.41
C LEU A 64 -0.54 9.80 3.84
N LYS A 65 -0.53 11.05 3.36
CA LYS A 65 -1.73 11.72 2.80
C LYS A 65 -2.26 11.02 1.54
N CYS A 66 -1.39 10.48 0.68
CA CYS A 66 -1.81 9.73 -0.51
C CYS A 66 -2.19 8.27 -0.19
N GLY A 67 -1.99 7.83 1.06
CA GLY A 67 -2.40 6.52 1.55
C GLY A 67 -1.33 5.44 1.41
N MET A 68 -0.04 5.76 1.37
CA MET A 68 1.03 4.75 1.47
C MET A 68 1.16 4.26 2.92
N ASP A 69 1.56 2.99 3.09
CA ASP A 69 1.60 2.33 4.40
C ASP A 69 2.98 2.40 5.08
N GLY A 70 3.99 2.83 4.33
CA GLY A 70 5.35 3.02 4.82
C GLY A 70 6.26 3.58 3.74
N TYR A 71 7.55 3.72 4.06
CA TYR A 71 8.55 4.17 3.10
C TYR A 71 9.92 3.55 3.38
N VAL A 72 10.77 3.56 2.37
CA VAL A 72 12.21 3.26 2.45
C VAL A 72 12.98 4.29 1.63
N SER A 73 14.10 4.77 2.16
CA SER A 73 14.94 5.77 1.48
C SER A 73 15.92 5.10 0.53
N LYS A 74 16.05 5.62 -0.69
CA LYS A 74 17.06 5.25 -1.69
C LYS A 74 18.33 6.11 -1.49
N PRO A 75 19.54 5.54 -1.65
CA PRO A 75 19.79 4.10 -1.73
C PRO A 75 19.49 3.41 -0.38
N PHE A 76 18.94 2.19 -0.42
CA PHE A 76 18.70 1.36 0.75
C PHE A 76 19.49 0.05 0.68
N GLU A 77 19.85 -0.46 1.84
CA GLU A 77 20.37 -1.82 1.98
C GLU A 77 19.25 -2.85 1.90
N ALA A 78 19.55 -4.04 1.40
CA ALA A 78 18.56 -5.12 1.26
C ALA A 78 17.89 -5.46 2.60
N GLU A 79 18.64 -5.47 3.71
CA GLU A 79 18.12 -5.73 5.05
C GLU A 79 17.08 -4.69 5.48
N GLN A 80 17.29 -3.42 5.15
CA GLN A 80 16.31 -2.36 5.44
C GLN A 80 15.02 -2.59 4.66
N LEU A 81 15.11 -2.93 3.38
CA LEU A 81 13.95 -3.22 2.55
C LEU A 81 13.17 -4.43 3.11
N TYR A 82 13.86 -5.53 3.41
CA TYR A 82 13.22 -6.74 3.94
C TYR A 82 12.53 -6.48 5.26
N ARG A 83 13.17 -5.72 6.15
CA ARG A 83 12.56 -5.32 7.43
C ARG A 83 11.27 -4.55 7.21
N GLU A 84 11.26 -3.51 6.38
CA GLU A 84 10.03 -2.74 6.14
C GLU A 84 8.94 -3.57 5.45
N VAL A 85 9.29 -4.40 4.47
CA VAL A 85 8.32 -5.29 3.80
C VAL A 85 7.73 -6.31 4.78
N SER A 86 8.55 -6.89 5.66
CA SER A 86 8.10 -7.91 6.63
C SER A 86 6.99 -7.42 7.56
N ARG A 87 6.90 -6.10 7.81
CA ARG A 87 5.85 -5.49 8.64
C ARG A 87 4.45 -5.68 8.03
N PHE A 88 4.37 -5.82 6.71
CA PHE A 88 3.11 -6.01 5.97
C PHE A 88 2.79 -7.48 5.69
N LEU A 89 3.75 -8.38 5.87
CA LEU A 89 3.58 -9.82 5.64
C LEU A 89 3.18 -10.58 6.91
N GLN A 90 3.12 -9.90 8.06
CA GLN A 90 2.62 -10.50 9.29
C GLN A 90 1.11 -10.67 9.19
N THR A 91 0.70 -11.75 8.53
CA THR A 91 -0.66 -12.29 8.61
C THR A 91 -0.96 -12.56 10.07
N THR A 92 -2.08 -12.02 10.56
CA THR A 92 -2.63 -12.35 11.86
C THR A 92 -2.80 -13.86 11.95
N SER A 93 -1.85 -14.54 12.61
CA SER A 93 -2.06 -15.90 13.08
C SER A 93 -3.15 -15.83 14.14
N ASN A 94 -4.41 -15.97 13.73
CA ASN A 94 -5.45 -16.43 14.64
C ASN A 94 -5.12 -17.88 14.99
N VAL A 95 -4.24 -18.05 15.96
CA VAL A 95 -4.09 -19.30 16.69
C VAL A 95 -5.37 -19.45 17.52
N ILE A 96 -6.23 -20.37 17.09
CA ILE A 96 -7.38 -20.86 17.86
C ILE A 96 -6.85 -21.86 18.90
#